data_AF-A0A2A4X1T4-F1
#
_entry.id   AF-A0A2A4X1T4-F1
#
_cell.length_a   1.000
_cell.length_b   1.000
_cell.length_c   1.000
_cell.angle_alpha   90.00
_cell.angle_beta   90.00
_cell.angle_gamma   90.00
#
_symmetry.space_group_name_H-M   'P 1'
#
loop_
_entity.id
_entity.type
_entity.pdbx_description
1 polymer ?
#
loop_
_entity_poly.entity_id
_entity_poly.type
_entity_poly.pdbx_seq_one_letter_code
_entity_poly.pdbx_strand_id
1 'polypeptide(L)' 'MSSLLFRLTDYLELVDWTGRILREDKRGAIPDNTPPILNRLNIETKHWLYLSKNFESPFKGLVGSVEKLKIKNRTQA' A
#
# COMPACT_ATOMS: atom_id res chain seq x y z
N MET A 1 0.41 1.80 -24.26
CA MET A 1 -0.72 1.75 -23.31
C MET A 1 -0.38 0.74 -22.23
N SER A 2 -0.17 1.17 -20.98
CA SER A 2 0.04 0.26 -19.86
C SER A 2 -1.31 -0.19 -19.33
N SER A 3 -1.84 -1.29 -19.89
CA SER A 3 -2.95 -2.00 -19.27
C SER A 3 -2.48 -2.56 -17.93
N LEU A 4 -3.33 -2.42 -16.90
CA LEU A 4 -3.04 -2.84 -15.53
C LEU A 4 -2.63 -4.33 -15.53
N LEU A 5 -1.53 -4.69 -14.86
CA LEU A 5 -0.94 -6.05 -14.83
C LEU A 5 -1.79 -7.09 -14.05
N PHE A 6 -3.06 -6.79 -13.77
CA PHE A 6 -3.96 -7.63 -12.99
C PHE A 6 -5.42 -7.34 -13.31
N ARG A 7 -6.29 -8.34 -13.07
CA ARG A 7 -7.73 -8.22 -13.33
C ARG A 7 -8.37 -7.39 -12.21
N LEU A 8 -9.42 -6.65 -12.54
CA LEU A 8 -10.19 -5.88 -11.55
C LEU A 8 -10.69 -6.76 -10.39
N THR A 9 -11.07 -7.99 -10.67
CA THR A 9 -11.50 -8.98 -9.66
C THR A 9 -10.38 -9.29 -8.65
N ASP A 10 -9.15 -9.46 -9.13
CA ASP A 10 -7.99 -9.74 -8.29
C ASP A 10 -7.70 -8.54 -7.36
N TYR A 11 -7.97 -7.33 -7.83
CA TYR A 11 -7.85 -6.10 -7.03
C TYR A 11 -8.94 -5.98 -5.97
N LEU A 12 -10.21 -6.22 -6.34
CA LEU A 12 -11.32 -6.17 -5.39
C LEU A 12 -11.18 -7.22 -4.29
N GLU A 13 -10.70 -8.42 -4.64
CA GLU A 13 -10.38 -9.48 -3.67
C GLU A 13 -9.29 -9.03 -2.68
N LEU A 14 -8.23 -8.38 -3.17
CA LEU A 14 -7.18 -7.82 -2.32
C LEU A 14 -7.72 -6.74 -1.38
N VAL A 15 -8.60 -5.88 -1.86
CA VAL A 15 -9.21 -4.80 -1.05
C VAL A 15 -10.13 -5.39 0.02
N ASP A 16 -10.99 -6.36 -0.31
CA ASP A 16 -11.86 -7.05 0.66
C ASP A 16 -11.04 -7.78 1.72
N TRP A 17 -10.02 -8.54 1.29
CA TRP A 17 -9.10 -9.24 2.18
C TRP A 17 -8.38 -8.27 3.13
N THR A 18 -7.88 -7.15 2.61
CA THR A 18 -7.21 -6.11 3.42
C THR A 18 -8.18 -5.46 4.41
N GLY A 19 -9.40 -5.14 3.98
CA GLY A 19 -10.44 -4.53 4.82
C GLY A 19 -10.88 -5.43 5.98
N ARG A 20 -10.92 -6.75 5.77
CA ARG A 20 -11.20 -7.74 6.82
C ARG A 20 -10.11 -7.77 7.89
N ILE A 21 -8.84 -7.58 7.51
CA ILE A 21 -7.71 -7.59 8.45
C ILE A 21 -7.62 -6.29 9.25
N LEU A 22 -7.97 -5.16 8.63
CA LEU A 22 -7.94 -3.84 9.28
C LEU A 22 -9.15 -3.58 10.19
N ARG A 23 -10.18 -4.43 10.15
CA ARG A 23 -11.38 -4.28 10.98
C ARG A 23 -11.05 -4.40 12.47
N GLU A 24 -11.18 -3.28 13.16
CA GLU A 24 -10.89 -3.10 14.60
C GLU A 24 -11.65 -4.09 15.50
N ASP A 25 -12.83 -4.55 15.07
CA ASP A 25 -13.72 -5.44 15.84
C ASP A 25 -13.30 -6.93 15.83
N LYS A 26 -12.35 -7.33 14.99
CA LYS A 26 -11.87 -8.73 14.86
C LYS A 26 -10.35 -8.82 14.75
N ARG A 27 -9.62 -8.20 15.68
CA ARG A 27 -8.16 -8.33 15.78
C ARG A 27 -7.77 -9.82 15.88
N GLY A 28 -7.12 -10.35 14.84
CA GLY A 28 -6.49 -11.67 14.83
C GLY A 28 -6.94 -12.63 13.72
N ALA A 29 -8.03 -12.36 13.00
CA ALA A 29 -8.44 -13.19 11.87
C ALA A 29 -7.74 -12.73 10.59
N ILE A 30 -6.50 -13.17 10.37
CA ILE A 30 -5.91 -13.13 9.02
C ILE A 30 -6.64 -14.22 8.22
N PRO A 31 -7.39 -13.89 7.15
CA PRO A 31 -8.01 -14.91 6.33
C PRO A 31 -6.93 -15.84 5.80
N ASP A 32 -7.12 -17.16 5.96
CA ASP A 32 -6.12 -18.18 5.60
C ASP A 32 -5.66 -18.09 4.14
N ASN A 33 -6.54 -17.60 3.27
CA ASN A 33 -6.24 -17.44 1.86
C ASN A 33 -5.64 -16.06 1.57
N THR A 34 -4.33 -16.00 1.35
CA THR A 34 -3.63 -14.79 0.87
C THR A 34 -3.95 -14.55 -0.61
N PRO A 35 -4.36 -13.34 -1.03
CA PRO A 35 -4.68 -13.06 -2.42
C PRO A 35 -3.48 -13.33 -3.35
N PRO A 36 -3.65 -14.08 -4.45
CA PRO A 36 -2.56 -14.46 -5.35
C PRO A 36 -1.92 -13.26 -6.08
N ILE A 37 -2.60 -12.12 -6.12
CA ILE A 37 -2.09 -10.87 -6.69
C ILE A 37 -0.84 -10.36 -5.96
N LEU A 38 -0.70 -10.60 -4.64
CA LEU A 38 0.49 -10.21 -3.89
C LEU A 38 1.72 -10.96 -4.39
N ASN A 39 1.59 -12.27 -4.60
CA ASN A 39 2.66 -13.11 -5.17
C ASN A 39 3.00 -12.69 -6.61
N ARG A 40 1.99 -12.38 -7.43
CA ARG A 40 2.21 -11.93 -8.82
C ARG A 40 2.95 -10.60 -8.90
N LEU A 41 2.69 -9.69 -7.96
CA LEU A 41 3.36 -8.40 -7.86
C LEU A 41 4.68 -8.49 -7.07
N ASN A 42 5.06 -9.68 -6.60
CA ASN A 42 6.22 -9.92 -5.74
C ASN A 42 6.22 -9.04 -4.47
N ILE A 43 5.05 -8.85 -3.87
CA ILE A 43 4.84 -8.08 -2.65
C ILE A 43 4.64 -9.05 -1.48
N GLU A 44 5.48 -8.95 -0.47
CA GLU A 44 5.32 -9.74 0.75
C GLU A 44 4.06 -9.30 1.51
N THR A 45 3.23 -10.27 1.90
CA THR A 45 1.99 -10.05 2.67
C THR A 45 2.22 -9.21 3.93
N LYS A 46 3.30 -9.47 4.68
CA LYS A 46 3.62 -8.70 5.89
C LYS A 46 3.90 -7.23 5.57
N HIS A 47 4.63 -6.97 4.49
CA HIS A 47 4.94 -5.62 4.05
C HIS A 47 3.68 -4.90 3.58
N TRP A 48 2.83 -5.57 2.79
CA TRP A 48 1.52 -5.04 2.38
C TRP A 48 0.68 -4.65 3.60
N LEU A 49 0.52 -5.55 4.56
CA LEU A 49 -0.27 -5.27 5.78
C LEU A 49 0.30 -4.13 6.61
N TYR A 50 1.62 -4.04 6.74
CA TYR A 50 2.26 -2.92 7.41
C TYR A 50 1.93 -1.59 6.74
N LEU A 51 2.02 -1.52 5.40
CA LEU A 51 1.70 -0.32 4.64
C LEU A 51 0.21 0.02 4.69
N SER A 52 -0.68 -0.96 4.56
CA SER A 52 -2.13 -0.74 4.62
C SER A 52 -2.58 -0.26 6.00
N LYS A 53 -1.95 -0.76 7.07
CA LYS A 53 -2.26 -0.34 8.44
C LYS A 53 -1.65 1.02 8.80
N ASN A 54 -0.44 1.28 8.32
CA ASN A 54 0.31 2.49 8.66
C ASN A 54 0.34 3.49 7.51
N PHE A 55 -0.66 3.52 6.63
CA PHE A 55 -0.61 4.26 5.36
C PHE A 55 -0.22 5.74 5.51
N GLU A 56 -0.52 6.39 6.64
CA GLU A 56 -0.07 7.77 6.86
C GLU A 56 1.38 7.94 7.32
N SER A 57 1.98 6.93 7.97
CA SER A 57 3.28 7.04 8.63
C SER A 57 4.49 7.10 7.67
N PRO A 58 4.66 6.19 6.69
CA PRO A 58 5.83 6.20 5.81
C PRO A 58 5.81 7.37 4.81
N PHE A 59 4.65 7.96 4.53
CA PHE A 59 4.54 9.09 3.60
C PHE A 59 4.76 10.46 4.25
N LYS A 60 4.68 10.57 5.59
CA LYS A 60 4.96 11.83 6.32
C LYS A 60 6.39 12.35 6.09
N GLY A 61 7.38 11.47 5.98
CA GLY A 61 8.78 11.86 5.72
C GLY A 61 9.04 12.24 4.26
N LEU A 62 8.38 11.58 3.31
CA LEU A 62 8.62 11.73 1.88
C LEU A 62 8.00 13.01 1.32
N VAL A 63 6.77 13.36 1.73
CA VAL A 63 6.07 14.57 1.29
C VAL A 63 6.83 15.84 1.73
N GLY A 64 7.27 15.89 2.99
CA GLY A 64 8.05 17.03 3.49
C GLY A 64 9.46 17.14 2.89
N SER A 65 10.07 16.03 2.48
CA SER A 65 11.37 16.03 1.80
C SER A 65 11.27 16.54 0.36
N VAL A 66 10.26 16.12 -0.42
CA VAL A 66 10.06 16.60 -1.80
C VAL A 66 9.81 18.12 -1.85
N GLU A 67 9.04 18.67 -0.91
CA GLU A 67 8.88 20.12 -0.81
C GLU A 67 10.20 20.83 -0.50
N LYS A 68 11.00 20.32 0.45
CA LYS A 68 12.33 20.88 0.74
C LYS A 68 13.28 20.79 -0.45
N LEU A 69 13.21 19.73 -1.25
CA LEU A 69 14.01 19.56 -2.47
C LEU A 69 13.60 20.55 -3.56
N LYS A 70 12.31 20.89 -3.69
CA LYS A 70 11.83 21.93 -4.63
C LYS A 70 12.23 23.34 -4.19
N ILE A 71 12.20 23.62 -2.89
CA ILE A 71 12.57 24.95 -2.36
C ILE A 71 14.07 25.21 -2.57
N LYS A 72 14.93 24.20 -2.39
CA LYS A 72 16.38 24.35 -2.58
C LYS A 72 16.81 24.65 -4.03
N ASN A 73 16.00 24.28 -5.03
CA ASN A 73 16.28 24.55 -6.45
C ASN A 73 15.72 25.90 -6.97
N ARG A 74 14.99 26.67 -6.16
CA ARG A 74 14.53 28.03 -6.52
C ARG A 74 15.35 29.16 -5.88
N THR A 75 16.23 28.85 -4.94
CA THR A 75 17.09 29.86 -4.27
C THR A 75 18.52 29.87 -4.79
N GLN A 76 18.78 29.21 -5.93
CA GLN A 76 20.00 29.37 -6.73
C GLN A 76 19.60 29.76 -8.16
N ALA A 77 19.07 30.96 -8.32
CA ALA A 77 19.02 31.71 -9.57
C ALA A 77 19.10 33.20 -9.23
#